data_AF-A0A9P7RGX5-F1
#
_entry.id   AF-A0A9P7RGX5-F1
#
_cell.length_a   1.000
_cell.length_b   1.000
_cell.length_c   1.000
_cell.angle_alpha   90.00
_cell.angle_beta   90.00
_cell.angle_gamma   90.00
#
_symmetry.space_group_name_H-M   'P 1'
#
loop_
_entity.id
_entity.type
_entity.pdbx_description
1 polymer ?
#
loop_
_entity_poly.entity_id
_entity_poly.type
_entity_poly.pdbx_seq_one_letter_code
_entity_poly.pdbx_strand_id
1 'polypeptide(L)'
;MAASFVDLAGIAKLGVQLATKLAIYQLGTSGSDSDIHNLSDDVLATAAALSQLREFLAADALEISPVYRYDGREAIEDLATRCGKVYTTIIRSVYRASLAVKVVKDVNFEALSTEDLKASRLHAISDNMDWDMVEEAIETSEVQLRWLKASLLLHIQVAGIAGLQI
;
A
#
# COMPACT_ATOMS: atom_id res chain seq x y z
N MET A 1 12.17 27.13 -3.96
CA MET A 1 12.41 25.68 -3.86
C MET A 1 11.12 25.02 -4.34
N ALA A 2 11.12 24.37 -5.50
CA ALA A 2 9.90 23.75 -6.02
C ALA A 2 9.54 22.56 -5.13
N ALA A 3 8.34 22.56 -4.53
CA ALA A 3 7.85 21.42 -3.79
C ALA A 3 7.80 20.22 -4.74
N SER A 4 8.49 19.13 -4.38
CA SER A 4 8.37 17.88 -5.12
C SER A 4 6.95 17.37 -4.89
N PHE A 5 6.09 17.47 -5.91
CA PHE A 5 4.76 16.87 -5.86
C PHE A 5 4.90 15.37 -5.63
N VAL A 6 4.20 14.86 -4.62
CA VAL A 6 4.16 13.42 -4.33
C VAL A 6 3.42 12.71 -5.48
N ASP A 7 4.00 11.62 -5.99
CA ASP A 7 3.39 10.82 -7.05
C ASP A 7 2.28 9.90 -6.48
N LEU A 8 1.12 10.49 -6.18
CA LEU A 8 -0.05 9.77 -5.69
C LEU A 8 -0.47 8.64 -6.64
N ALA A 9 -0.37 8.86 -7.95
CA ALA A 9 -0.76 7.87 -8.95
C ALA A 9 0.17 6.66 -8.93
N GLY A 10 1.49 6.89 -8.86
CA GLY A 10 2.48 5.83 -8.71
C GLY A 10 2.31 5.03 -7.43
N ILE A 11 2.05 5.70 -6.30
CA ILE A 11 1.84 5.03 -5.01
C ILE A 11 0.56 4.20 -5.00
N ALA A 12 -0.54 4.73 -5.52
CA ALA A 12 -1.79 3.98 -5.63
C ALA A 12 -1.63 2.75 -6.54
N LYS A 13 -0.95 2.92 -7.68
CA LYS A 13 -0.62 1.81 -8.59
C LYS A 13 0.24 0.75 -7.92
N LEU A 14 1.25 1.15 -7.15
CA LEU A 14 2.10 0.25 -6.37
C LEU A 14 1.25 -0.58 -5.40
N GLY A 15 0.34 0.05 -4.67
CA GLY A 15 -0.59 -0.64 -3.76
C GLY A 15 -1.47 -1.66 -4.46
N VAL A 16 -2.09 -1.30 -5.60
CA VAL A 16 -2.90 -2.25 -6.39
C VAL A 16 -2.06 -3.43 -6.89
N GLN A 17 -0.85 -3.18 -7.39
CA GLN A 17 0.07 -4.23 -7.84
C GLN A 17 0.46 -5.14 -6.68
N LEU A 18 0.77 -4.58 -5.51
CA LEU A 18 1.09 -5.34 -4.30
C LEU A 18 -0.08 -6.21 -3.86
N ALA A 19 -1.28 -5.64 -3.69
CA ALA A 19 -2.47 -6.40 -3.31
C ALA A 19 -2.74 -7.56 -4.27
N THR A 20 -2.60 -7.32 -5.58
CA THR A 20 -2.74 -8.38 -6.59
C THR A 20 -1.73 -9.51 -6.38
N LYS A 21 -0.48 -9.19 -6.03
CA LYS A 21 0.55 -10.20 -5.74
C LYS A 21 0.26 -10.99 -4.47
N LEU A 22 -0.18 -10.31 -3.41
CA LEU A 22 -0.55 -10.95 -2.15
C LEU A 22 -1.75 -11.90 -2.33
N ALA A 23 -2.77 -11.46 -3.07
CA ALA A 23 -3.91 -12.31 -3.41
C ALA A 23 -3.51 -13.55 -4.22
N ILE A 24 -2.55 -13.41 -5.15
CA ILE A 24 -1.99 -14.57 -5.87
C ILE A 24 -1.29 -15.51 -4.89
N TYR A 25 -0.49 -15.00 -3.96
CA TYR A 25 0.19 -15.79 -2.92
C TYR A 25 -0.78 -16.58 -2.05
N GLN A 26 -1.89 -15.97 -1.66
CA GLN A 26 -2.97 -16.65 -0.95
C GLN A 26 -3.55 -17.85 -1.72
N LEU A 27 -3.69 -17.76 -3.05
CA LEU A 27 -4.18 -18.89 -3.86
C LEU A 27 -3.21 -20.08 -3.88
N GLY A 28 -1.92 -19.85 -3.58
CA GLY A 28 -0.89 -20.90 -3.57
C GLY A 28 -0.61 -21.52 -2.20
N THR A 29 -1.11 -20.94 -1.10
CA THR A 29 -0.95 -21.49 0.25
C THR A 29 -2.09 -22.46 0.57
N SER A 30 -1.75 -23.66 1.06
CA SER A 30 -2.71 -24.75 1.34
C SER A 30 -3.56 -24.55 2.60
N GLY A 31 -3.36 -23.44 3.32
CA GLY A 31 -4.23 -22.96 4.38
C GLY A 31 -4.68 -21.54 4.04
N SER A 32 -5.91 -21.19 4.46
CA SER A 32 -6.31 -19.79 4.52
C SER A 32 -5.47 -19.11 5.59
N ASP A 33 -4.27 -18.66 5.22
CA ASP A 33 -3.51 -17.70 6.03
C ASP A 33 -4.35 -16.43 6.05
N SER A 34 -5.20 -16.30 7.08
CA SER A 34 -6.13 -15.18 7.25
C SER A 34 -5.42 -13.84 7.21
N ASP A 35 -4.15 -13.85 7.58
CA ASP A 35 -3.33 -12.66 7.78
C ASP A 35 -2.86 -12.10 6.43
N ILE A 36 -2.52 -12.96 5.45
CA ILE A 36 -2.23 -12.53 4.07
C ILE A 36 -3.50 -11.95 3.41
N HIS A 37 -4.67 -12.54 3.70
CA HIS A 37 -5.93 -12.08 3.15
C HIS A 37 -6.27 -10.67 3.65
N ASN A 38 -6.23 -10.48 4.97
CA ASN A 38 -6.46 -9.18 5.61
C ASN A 38 -5.47 -8.12 5.12
N LEU A 39 -4.19 -8.49 5.00
CA LEU A 39 -3.15 -7.60 4.49
C LEU A 39 -3.39 -7.17 3.03
N SER A 40 -3.76 -8.12 2.15
CA SER A 40 -4.09 -7.84 0.75
C SER A 40 -5.25 -6.85 0.63
N ASP A 41 -6.32 -7.07 1.39
CA ASP A 41 -7.52 -6.23 1.38
C ASP A 41 -7.25 -4.84 1.94
N ASP A 42 -6.46 -4.72 3.01
CA ASP A 42 -6.10 -3.42 3.59
C ASP A 42 -5.20 -2.61 2.65
N VAL A 43 -4.21 -3.24 1.99
CA VAL A 43 -3.39 -2.59 0.95
C VAL A 43 -4.26 -2.12 -0.22
N LEU A 44 -5.19 -2.94 -0.68
CA LEU A 44 -6.08 -2.59 -1.78
C LEU A 44 -6.98 -1.42 -1.39
N ALA A 45 -7.55 -1.45 -0.19
CA ALA A 45 -8.44 -0.40 0.30
C ALA A 45 -7.72 0.95 0.43
N THR A 46 -6.48 0.96 0.94
CA THR A 46 -5.68 2.20 1.02
C THR A 46 -5.30 2.72 -0.37
N ALA A 47 -4.99 1.82 -1.32
CA ALA A 47 -4.69 2.21 -2.70
C ALA A 47 -5.90 2.78 -3.44
N ALA A 48 -7.09 2.19 -3.23
CA ALA A 48 -8.33 2.69 -3.77
C ALA A 48 -8.69 4.07 -3.20
N ALA A 49 -8.56 4.24 -1.87
CA ALA A 49 -8.81 5.53 -1.23
C ALA A 49 -7.86 6.63 -1.74
N LEU A 50 -6.57 6.32 -1.92
CA LEU A 50 -5.62 7.25 -2.55
C LEU A 50 -6.00 7.61 -3.99
N SER A 51 -6.48 6.64 -4.77
CA SER A 51 -6.93 6.88 -6.15
C SER A 51 -8.11 7.84 -6.19
N GLN A 52 -9.10 7.62 -5.30
CA GLN A 52 -10.26 8.47 -5.17
C GLN A 52 -9.89 9.90 -4.72
N LEU A 53 -9.00 10.03 -3.73
CA LEU A 53 -8.52 11.34 -3.29
C LEU A 53 -7.75 12.07 -4.38
N ARG A 54 -6.93 11.36 -5.17
CA ARG A 54 -6.23 11.94 -6.31
C ARG A 54 -7.22 12.51 -7.34
N GLU A 55 -8.25 11.75 -7.68
CA GLU A 55 -9.29 12.20 -8.60
C GLU A 55 -10.04 13.42 -8.06
N PHE A 56 -10.37 13.40 -6.77
CA PHE A 56 -10.97 14.55 -6.11
C PHE A 56 -10.06 15.78 -6.16
N LEU A 57 -8.77 15.64 -5.79
CA LEU A 57 -7.81 16.75 -5.80
C LEU A 57 -7.58 17.34 -7.20
N ALA A 58 -7.64 16.49 -8.23
CA ALA A 58 -7.54 16.90 -9.63
C ALA A 58 -8.77 17.69 -10.08
N ALA A 59 -9.97 17.25 -9.68
CA ALA A 59 -11.22 17.98 -9.95
C ALA A 59 -11.27 19.31 -9.16
N ASP A 60 -10.98 19.28 -7.86
CA ASP A 60 -10.97 20.44 -6.95
C ASP A 60 -10.00 21.53 -7.39
N ALA A 61 -8.90 21.17 -8.07
CA ALA A 61 -7.94 22.13 -8.61
C ALA A 61 -8.49 22.96 -9.80
N LEU A 62 -9.58 22.50 -10.43
CA LEU A 62 -10.23 23.20 -11.55
C LEU A 62 -11.38 24.11 -11.08
N GLU A 63 -11.77 24.01 -9.81
CA GLU A 63 -12.87 24.79 -9.24
C GLU A 63 -12.49 26.25 -8.98
N ILE A 64 -13.47 27.14 -9.09
CA ILE A 64 -13.29 28.58 -8.83
C ILE A 64 -12.99 28.82 -7.34
N SER A 65 -13.56 27.99 -6.46
CA SER A 65 -13.33 28.00 -5.01
C SER A 65 -13.01 26.59 -4.53
N PRO A 66 -11.73 26.17 -4.57
CA PRO A 66 -11.31 24.84 -4.13
C PRO A 66 -11.65 24.57 -2.66
N VAL A 67 -12.14 23.37 -2.38
CA VAL A 67 -12.39 22.82 -1.04
C VAL A 67 -11.08 22.67 -0.27
N TYR A 68 -10.05 22.11 -0.92
CA TYR A 68 -8.75 21.89 -0.27
C TYR A 68 -7.81 23.08 -0.46
N ARG A 69 -7.54 23.76 0.67
CA ARG A 69 -6.40 24.66 0.81
C ARG A 69 -5.09 23.87 0.81
N TYR A 70 -3.98 24.59 0.66
CA TYR A 70 -2.62 24.03 0.60
C TYR A 70 -2.34 22.99 1.70
N ASP A 71 -2.59 23.32 2.95
CA ASP A 71 -2.33 22.44 4.11
C ASP A 71 -3.09 21.11 4.03
N GLY A 72 -4.31 21.12 3.47
CA GLY A 72 -5.10 19.90 3.31
C GLY A 72 -4.58 19.01 2.17
N ARG A 73 -4.00 19.62 1.12
CA ARG A 73 -3.33 18.89 0.04
C ARG A 73 -2.02 18.27 0.53
N GLU A 74 -1.24 19.04 1.29
CA GLU A 74 0.00 18.56 1.92
C GLU A 74 -0.27 17.39 2.89
N ALA A 75 -1.36 17.44 3.66
CA ALA A 75 -1.75 16.32 4.53
C ALA A 75 -2.04 15.03 3.74
N ILE A 76 -2.71 15.13 2.58
CA ILE A 76 -2.97 13.97 1.72
C ILE A 76 -1.66 13.45 1.10
N GLU A 77 -0.74 14.34 0.72
CA GLU A 77 0.58 13.99 0.21
C GLU A 77 1.46 13.27 1.25
N ASP A 78 1.41 13.69 2.53
CA ASP A 78 2.05 12.97 3.64
C ASP A 78 1.46 11.57 3.82
N LEU A 79 0.12 11.46 3.85
CA LEU A 79 -0.56 10.17 3.94
C LEU A 79 -0.18 9.24 2.78
N ALA A 80 -0.13 9.75 1.55
CA ALA A 80 0.31 8.99 0.39
C ALA A 80 1.75 8.51 0.54
N THR A 81 2.67 9.39 0.96
CA THR A 81 4.07 9.03 1.21
C THR A 81 4.21 7.92 2.25
N ARG A 82 3.41 7.98 3.31
CA ARG A 82 3.36 6.95 4.35
C ARG A 82 2.81 5.63 3.83
N CYS A 83 1.75 5.63 3.03
CA CYS A 83 1.27 4.43 2.35
C CYS A 83 2.37 3.79 1.50
N GLY A 84 3.11 4.58 0.71
CA GLY A 84 4.22 4.09 -0.10
C GLY A 84 5.29 3.37 0.72
N LYS A 85 5.69 3.95 1.87
CA LYS A 85 6.66 3.33 2.79
C LYS A 85 6.16 1.99 3.36
N VAL A 86 4.88 1.92 3.72
CA VAL A 86 4.28 0.67 4.23
C VAL A 86 4.23 -0.40 3.14
N TYR A 87 3.80 -0.05 1.93
CA TYR A 87 3.80 -1.00 0.79
C TYR A 87 5.18 -1.54 0.50
N THR A 88 6.21 -0.68 0.47
CA THR A 88 7.60 -1.11 0.28
C THR A 88 8.08 -2.03 1.42
N THR A 89 7.68 -1.76 2.66
CA THR A 89 8.00 -2.61 3.82
C THR A 89 7.38 -4.00 3.68
N ILE A 90 6.13 -4.07 3.24
CA ILE A 90 5.44 -5.34 2.97
C ILE A 90 6.14 -6.11 1.84
N ILE A 91 6.48 -5.46 0.73
CA ILE A 91 7.22 -6.08 -0.38
C ILE A 91 8.52 -6.72 0.13
N ARG A 92 9.29 -6.00 0.94
CA ARG A 92 10.54 -6.49 1.52
C ARG A 92 10.31 -7.67 2.45
N SER A 93 9.29 -7.59 3.30
CA SER A 93 8.96 -8.62 4.29
C SER A 93 8.52 -9.91 3.60
N VAL A 94 7.58 -9.83 2.67
CA VAL A 94 7.12 -10.98 1.89
C VAL A 94 8.26 -11.57 1.04
N TYR A 95 9.11 -10.72 0.45
CA TYR A 95 10.28 -11.21 -0.26
C TYR A 95 11.25 -11.97 0.68
N ARG A 96 11.52 -11.45 1.89
CA ARG A 96 12.38 -12.10 2.90
C ARG A 96 11.80 -13.45 3.35
N ALA A 97 10.52 -13.49 3.68
CA ALA A 97 9.83 -14.72 4.05
C ALA A 97 9.98 -15.77 2.94
N SER A 98 9.89 -15.36 1.67
CA SER A 98 10.03 -16.27 0.52
C SER A 98 11.46 -16.79 0.25
N LEU A 99 12.46 -16.29 0.98
CA LEU A 99 13.87 -16.67 0.80
C LEU A 99 14.37 -17.73 1.79
N ALA A 100 13.60 -18.12 2.80
CA ALA A 100 14.11 -18.84 3.96
C ALA A 100 14.84 -20.17 3.65
N VAL A 101 14.65 -20.76 2.46
CA VAL A 101 15.33 -22.01 2.04
C VAL A 101 16.53 -21.81 1.11
N LYS A 102 16.77 -20.60 0.60
CA LYS A 102 17.99 -20.29 -0.18
C LYS A 102 18.67 -19.06 0.39
N VAL A 103 19.89 -19.24 0.91
CA VAL A 103 20.79 -18.13 1.27
C VAL A 103 21.12 -17.36 -0.02
N VAL A 104 20.29 -16.38 -0.36
CA VAL A 104 20.58 -15.45 -1.45
C VAL A 104 21.51 -14.41 -0.87
N LYS A 105 22.80 -14.56 -1.19
CA LYS A 105 23.78 -13.50 -0.96
C LYS A 105 23.52 -12.38 -1.97
N ASP A 106 23.75 -11.14 -1.55
CA ASP A 106 23.71 -9.92 -2.39
C ASP A 106 22.32 -9.43 -2.84
N VAL A 107 21.27 -9.59 -2.01
CA VAL A 107 19.98 -8.92 -2.26
C VAL A 107 20.02 -7.48 -1.77
N ASN A 108 19.82 -6.52 -2.68
CA ASN A 108 19.51 -5.15 -2.31
C ASN A 108 18.02 -5.02 -1.99
N PHE A 109 17.67 -5.13 -0.70
CA PHE A 109 16.28 -4.99 -0.23
C PHE A 109 15.67 -3.61 -0.52
N GLU A 110 16.50 -2.57 -0.67
CA GLU A 110 16.01 -1.22 -0.95
C GLU A 110 15.50 -1.06 -2.39
N ALA A 111 16.01 -1.87 -3.33
CA ALA A 111 15.63 -1.83 -4.74
C ALA A 111 14.47 -2.77 -5.10
N LEU A 112 13.91 -3.48 -4.12
CA LEU A 112 12.83 -4.44 -4.36
C LEU A 112 11.53 -3.75 -4.81
N SER A 113 10.88 -4.39 -5.75
CA SER A 113 9.61 -3.98 -6.35
C SER A 113 8.58 -5.11 -6.28
N THR A 114 7.34 -4.82 -6.67
CA THR A 114 6.29 -5.85 -6.80
C THR A 114 6.61 -6.91 -7.85
N GLU A 115 7.50 -6.64 -8.81
CA GLU A 115 7.89 -7.61 -9.84
C GLU A 115 8.80 -8.71 -9.30
N ASP A 116 9.55 -8.40 -8.23
CA ASP A 116 10.42 -9.35 -7.53
C ASP A 116 9.60 -10.40 -6.75
N LEU A 117 8.34 -10.09 -6.46
CA LEU A 117 7.33 -11.02 -5.96
C LEU A 117 6.83 -11.91 -7.11
N LYS A 118 7.64 -12.89 -7.49
CA LYS A 118 7.35 -13.80 -8.61
C LYS A 118 6.33 -14.86 -8.21
N ALA A 119 5.39 -15.14 -9.13
CA ALA A 119 4.40 -16.21 -8.97
C ALA A 119 5.05 -17.60 -8.98
N SER A 120 6.18 -17.81 -9.67
CA SER A 120 6.92 -19.08 -9.61
C SER A 120 7.45 -19.41 -8.22
N ARG A 121 7.45 -18.44 -7.29
CA ARG A 121 7.73 -18.70 -5.88
C ARG A 121 6.53 -19.29 -5.14
N LEU A 122 5.32 -19.32 -5.69
CA LEU A 122 4.10 -19.89 -5.07
C LEU A 122 4.26 -21.33 -4.59
N HIS A 123 4.78 -22.23 -5.41
CA HIS A 123 5.07 -23.61 -4.96
C HIS A 123 6.21 -23.67 -3.95
N ALA A 124 7.10 -22.68 -3.95
CA ALA A 124 8.09 -22.52 -2.91
C ALA A 124 7.51 -21.86 -1.65
N ILE A 125 6.36 -21.18 -1.70
CA ILE A 125 5.79 -20.46 -0.56
C ILE A 125 5.18 -21.43 0.46
N SER A 126 4.47 -22.49 0.03
CA SER A 126 3.96 -23.47 1.01
C SER A 126 5.08 -24.21 1.75
N ASP A 127 6.23 -24.42 1.08
CA ASP A 127 7.30 -25.28 1.60
C ASP A 127 8.49 -24.49 2.18
N ASN A 128 8.64 -23.21 1.83
CA ASN A 128 9.83 -22.40 2.14
C ASN A 128 9.53 -21.01 2.72
N MET A 129 8.26 -20.64 2.93
CA MET A 129 7.95 -19.36 3.56
C MET A 129 8.09 -19.50 5.07
N ASP A 130 8.96 -18.68 5.67
CA ASP A 130 9.07 -18.55 7.12
C ASP A 130 8.39 -17.24 7.54
N TRP A 131 7.12 -17.34 7.91
CA TRP A 131 6.30 -16.19 8.31
C TRP A 131 6.71 -15.64 9.68
N ASP A 132 7.14 -16.52 10.59
CA ASP A 132 7.61 -16.15 11.93
C ASP A 132 8.76 -15.14 11.84
N MET A 133 9.62 -15.24 10.82
CA MET A 133 10.70 -14.29 10.58
C MET A 133 10.25 -12.85 10.28
N VAL A 134 9.01 -12.65 9.84
CA VAL A 134 8.50 -11.33 9.40
C VAL A 134 7.19 -10.93 10.06
N GLU A 135 6.66 -11.77 10.95
CA GLU A 135 5.37 -11.60 11.64
C GLU A 135 5.23 -10.19 12.24
N GLU A 136 6.17 -9.78 13.09
CA GLU A 136 6.15 -8.45 13.75
C GLU A 136 6.08 -7.29 12.74
N ALA A 137 6.81 -7.41 11.62
CA ALA A 137 6.84 -6.37 10.59
C ALA A 137 5.52 -6.32 9.80
N ILE A 138 4.90 -7.48 9.55
CA ILE A 138 3.60 -7.58 8.90
C ILE A 138 2.50 -7.05 9.82
N GLU A 139 2.43 -7.49 11.07
CA GLU A 139 1.45 -6.99 12.05
C GLU A 139 1.54 -5.47 12.23
N THR A 140 2.76 -4.94 12.33
CA THR A 140 2.98 -3.49 12.40
C THR A 140 2.47 -2.79 11.13
N SER A 141 2.72 -3.39 9.96
CA SER A 141 2.24 -2.85 8.68
C SER A 141 0.71 -2.86 8.60
N GLU A 142 0.04 -3.91 9.08
CA GLU A 142 -1.42 -3.97 9.12
C GLU A 142 -2.00 -2.86 10.01
N VAL A 143 -1.47 -2.68 11.23
CA VAL A 143 -1.92 -1.61 12.13
C VAL A 143 -1.74 -0.25 11.45
N GLN A 144 -0.61 -0.03 10.78
CA GLN A 144 -0.37 1.21 10.05
C GLN A 144 -1.35 1.39 8.87
N LEU A 145 -1.63 0.33 8.10
CA LEU A 145 -2.59 0.39 6.99
C LEU A 145 -4.01 0.69 7.48
N ARG A 146 -4.46 0.11 8.60
CA ARG A 146 -5.77 0.40 9.19
C ARG A 146 -5.89 1.87 9.58
N TRP A 147 -4.86 2.42 10.22
CA TRP A 147 -4.82 3.85 10.55
C TRP A 147 -4.80 4.73 9.30
N LEU A 148 -3.95 4.42 8.33
CA LEU A 148 -3.86 5.17 7.07
C LEU A 148 -5.19 5.13 6.31
N LYS A 149 -5.83 3.97 6.21
CA LYS A 149 -7.16 3.80 5.62
C LYS A 149 -8.19 4.69 6.29
N ALA A 150 -8.28 4.67 7.62
CA ALA A 150 -9.20 5.52 8.35
C ALA A 150 -8.94 7.02 8.09
N SER A 151 -7.68 7.45 8.08
CA SER A 151 -7.30 8.84 7.77
C SER A 151 -7.67 9.24 6.33
N LEU A 152 -7.39 8.39 5.35
CA LEU A 152 -7.74 8.65 3.95
C LEU A 152 -9.26 8.73 3.76
N LEU A 153 -10.02 7.81 4.37
CA LEU A 153 -11.48 7.81 4.31
C LEU A 153 -12.09 9.06 4.97
N LEU A 154 -11.49 9.54 6.07
CA LEU A 154 -11.91 10.80 6.68
C LEU A 154 -11.75 11.97 5.70
N HIS A 155 -10.63 12.06 4.99
CA HIS A 155 -10.42 13.08 3.96
C HIS A 155 -11.45 12.96 2.81
N ILE A 156 -11.81 11.75 2.39
CA ILE A 156 -12.85 11.53 1.38
C ILE A 156 -14.21 12.02 1.88
N GLN A 157 -14.57 11.72 3.13
CA GLN A 157 -15.84 12.15 3.72
C GLN A 157 -15.91 13.67 3.88
N VAL A 158 -14.85 14.31 4.38
CA VAL A 158 -14.78 15.77 4.51
C VAL A 158 -14.91 16.45 3.16
N ALA A 159 -14.20 15.94 2.15
CA ALA A 159 -14.30 16.40 0.77
C ALA A 159 -15.74 16.29 0.23
N GLY A 160 -16.39 15.15 0.45
CA GLY A 160 -17.77 14.93 0.02
C GLY A 160 -18.77 15.87 0.69
N ILE A 161 -18.62 16.14 2.00
CA ILE A 161 -19.51 17.07 2.73
C ILE A 161 -19.28 18.50 2.26
N ALA A 162 -18.03 18.94 2.12
CA ALA A 162 -17.71 20.29 1.69
C ALA A 162 -18.23 20.57 0.27
N GLY A 163 -18.18 19.58 -0.63
CA GLY A 163 -18.75 19.71 -1.98
C GLY A 163 -20.27 19.83 -2.02
N LEU A 164 -20.99 19.46 -0.95
CA LEU A 164 -22.46 19.63 -0.85
C LEU A 164 -22.87 21.01 -0.29
N GLN A 165 -21.92 21.79 0.23
CA GLN A 165 -22.17 23.09 0.87
C GLN A 165 -21.89 24.28 -0.06
N ILE A 166 -21.49 24.01 -1.31
CA ILE A 166 -21.24 24.98 -2.39
C ILE A 166 -22.48 25.01 -3.29
#